data_AF-A0A8T5A9B5-F1
#
_entry.id   AF-A0A8T5A9B5-F1
#
_cell.length_a   1.000
_cell.length_b   1.000
_cell.length_c   1.000
_cell.angle_alpha   90.00
_cell.angle_beta   90.00
_cell.angle_gamma   90.00
#
_symmetry.space_group_name_H-M   'P 1'
#
loop_
_entity.id
_entity.type
_entity.pdbx_description
1 polymer ?
#
loop_
_entity_poly.entity_id
_entity_poly.type
_entity_poly.pdbx_seq_one_letter_code
_entity_poly.pdbx_strand_id
1 'polypeptide(L)'
;RLREAGLAPDREDLVTLKKGKPINSVHIKSRLESGNEVEVAVRPPDVSNIYERCDIYGDLKRGLSIRELEEVLSRDPLRVFIPKRRRD
;
A
#
# COMPACT_ATOMS: atom_id res chain seq x y z
N ARG A 1 9.61 11.51 15.09
CA ARG A 1 8.20 11.97 14.92
C ARG A 1 8.01 12.43 13.47
N LEU A 2 6.83 12.26 12.84
CA LEU A 2 6.64 12.59 11.41
C LEU A 2 6.99 14.05 11.03
N ARG A 3 6.75 15.01 11.94
CA ARG A 3 7.15 16.42 11.77
C ARG A 3 8.67 16.64 11.74
N GLU A 4 9.45 15.81 12.41
CA GLU A 4 10.92 15.88 12.38
C GLU A 4 11.49 15.37 11.04
N ALA A 5 10.69 14.67 10.24
CA ALA A 5 11.04 14.22 8.90
C ALA A 5 10.65 15.23 7.79
N GLY A 6 10.29 16.48 8.14
CA GLY A 6 9.92 17.51 7.18
C GLY A 6 8.51 17.35 6.58
N LEU A 7 7.73 16.38 7.05
CA LEU A 7 6.37 16.13 6.58
C LEU A 7 5.40 17.03 7.33
N ALA A 8 4.71 17.95 6.62
CA ALA A 8 3.51 18.62 7.11
C ALA A 8 2.32 17.70 6.82
N PRO A 9 1.78 16.99 7.83
CA PRO A 9 0.83 15.93 7.57
C PRO A 9 -0.61 16.48 7.58
N ASP A 10 -1.28 16.40 6.44
CA ASP A 10 -2.75 16.40 6.44
C ASP A 10 -3.20 15.02 6.87
N ARG A 11 -3.87 14.97 8.03
CA ARG A 11 -4.32 13.73 8.66
C ARG A 11 -5.79 13.50 8.35
N GLU A 12 -6.09 12.30 7.90
CA GLU A 12 -7.44 11.83 7.63
C GLU A 12 -7.64 10.47 8.31
N ASP A 13 -8.69 10.35 9.14
CA ASP A 13 -9.07 9.08 9.73
C ASP A 13 -10.10 8.39 8.80
N LEU A 14 -9.78 7.18 8.34
CA LEU A 14 -10.55 6.45 7.34
C LEU A 14 -10.99 5.09 7.89
N VAL A 15 -12.23 4.71 7.61
CA VAL A 15 -12.74 3.36 7.90
C VAL A 15 -12.87 2.61 6.59
N THR A 16 -12.13 1.53 6.44
CA THR A 16 -12.15 0.66 5.26
C THR A 16 -12.63 -0.73 5.63
N LEU A 17 -13.10 -1.51 4.65
CA LEU A 17 -13.48 -2.92 4.87
C LEU A 17 -12.38 -3.83 4.34
N LYS A 18 -11.97 -4.81 5.16
CA LYS A 18 -11.09 -5.92 4.74
C LYS A 18 -11.68 -7.23 5.23
N LYS A 19 -11.98 -8.14 4.31
CA LYS A 19 -12.80 -9.36 4.53
C LYS A 19 -14.11 -9.08 5.27
N GLY A 20 -14.76 -7.96 4.94
CA GLY A 20 -16.00 -7.54 5.60
C GLY A 20 -15.84 -7.05 7.05
N LYS A 21 -14.60 -6.97 7.58
CA LYS A 21 -14.32 -6.36 8.88
C LYS A 21 -13.92 -4.90 8.71
N PRO A 22 -14.45 -3.98 9.54
CA PRO A 22 -14.02 -2.59 9.53
C PRO A 22 -12.58 -2.48 10.05
N ILE A 23 -11.78 -1.69 9.34
CA ILE A 23 -10.42 -1.32 9.69
C ILE A 23 -10.36 0.19 9.77
N ASN A 24 -9.99 0.68 10.93
CA ASN A 24 -9.67 2.09 11.13
C ASN A 24 -8.22 2.32 10.72
N SER A 25 -8.00 3.10 9.68
CA SER A 25 -6.68 3.53 9.22
C SER A 25 -6.53 5.03 9.39
N VAL A 26 -5.31 5.47 9.67
CA VAL A 26 -4.95 6.87 9.67
C VAL A 26 -4.10 7.11 8.43
N HIS A 27 -4.56 7.99 7.57
CA HIS A 27 -3.86 8.36 6.35
C HIS A 27 -3.21 9.72 6.56
N ILE A 28 -1.93 9.80 6.24
CA ILE A 28 -1.09 10.96 6.47
C ILE A 28 -0.50 11.36 5.13
N LYS A 29 -1.04 12.43 4.55
CA LYS A 29 -0.60 12.96 3.26
C LYS A 29 0.45 14.04 3.50
N SER A 30 1.49 14.08 2.67
CA SER A 30 2.49 15.13 2.74
C SER A 30 3.19 15.34 1.41
N ARG A 31 3.76 16.53 1.22
CA ARG A 31 4.58 16.87 0.06
C ARG A 31 6.06 16.78 0.44
N LEU A 32 6.84 16.05 -0.34
CA LEU A 32 8.28 15.98 -0.20
C LEU A 32 8.97 17.21 -0.80
N GLU A 33 10.21 17.48 -0.40
CA GLU A 33 11.05 18.54 -0.99
C GLU A 33 11.26 18.35 -2.50
N SER A 34 11.19 17.11 -2.98
CA SER A 34 11.24 16.79 -4.42
C SER A 34 9.99 17.22 -5.21
N GLY A 35 8.97 17.77 -4.53
CA GLY A 35 7.68 18.15 -5.11
C GLY A 35 6.63 17.03 -5.16
N ASN A 36 7.06 15.77 -4.96
CA ASN A 36 6.17 14.60 -4.97
C ASN A 36 5.23 14.60 -3.76
N GLU A 37 3.98 14.24 -3.99
CA GLU A 37 3.03 13.93 -2.91
C GLU A 37 3.16 12.47 -2.50
N VAL A 38 3.17 12.24 -1.19
CA VAL A 38 3.21 10.90 -0.60
C VAL A 38 2.09 10.74 0.42
N GLU A 39 1.58 9.51 0.51
CA GLU A 39 0.61 9.12 1.51
C GLU A 39 1.17 7.97 2.34
N VAL A 40 1.05 8.09 3.67
CA VAL A 40 1.37 7.04 4.62
C VAL A 40 0.07 6.55 5.27
N ALA A 41 -0.32 5.30 5.00
CA ALA A 41 -1.47 4.66 5.62
C ALA A 41 -1.03 3.83 6.85
N VAL A 42 -1.36 4.29 8.04
CA VAL A 42 -1.13 3.60 9.31
C VAL A 42 -2.34 2.71 9.61
N ARG A 43 -2.08 1.42 9.87
CA ARG A 43 -3.12 0.42 10.15
C ARG A 43 -2.79 -0.39 11.41
N PRO A 44 -3.78 -0.97 12.10
CA PRO A 44 -3.56 -1.91 13.19
C PRO A 44 -2.70 -3.11 12.75
N PRO A 45 -1.81 -3.63 13.62
CA PRO A 45 -0.86 -4.69 13.25
C PRO A 45 -1.54 -6.03 12.90
N ASP A 46 -2.71 -6.33 13.46
CA ASP A 46 -3.51 -7.51 13.11
C ASP A 46 -3.96 -7.54 11.64
N VAL A 47 -4.01 -6.37 10.99
CA VAL A 47 -4.33 -6.23 9.57
C VAL A 47 -3.26 -6.80 8.65
N SER A 48 -1.98 -6.81 9.07
CA SER A 48 -0.87 -7.30 8.22
C SER A 48 -0.97 -8.78 7.91
N ASN A 49 -1.63 -9.55 8.79
CA ASN A 49 -1.82 -11.00 8.64
C ASN A 49 -3.08 -11.35 7.84
N ILE A 50 -3.88 -10.36 7.45
CA ILE A 50 -5.07 -10.57 6.64
C ILE A 50 -4.67 -10.53 5.16
N TYR A 51 -4.48 -11.71 4.58
CA TYR A 51 -4.30 -11.87 3.14
C TYR A 51 -5.64 -12.12 2.45
N GLU A 52 -5.94 -11.32 1.44
CA GLU A 52 -7.11 -11.49 0.56
C GLU A 52 -6.69 -12.05 -0.79
N ARG A 53 -7.63 -12.68 -1.49
CA ARG A 53 -7.44 -13.01 -2.90
C ARG A 53 -8.11 -11.95 -3.76
N CYS A 54 -7.54 -11.67 -4.93
CA CYS A 54 -8.15 -10.84 -5.94
C CYS A 54 -9.38 -11.56 -6.50
N ASP A 55 -10.54 -10.89 -6.49
CA ASP A 55 -11.77 -11.47 -7.03
C ASP A 55 -11.71 -11.63 -8.55
N ILE A 56 -10.89 -10.81 -9.22
CA ILE A 56 -10.70 -10.81 -10.67
C ILE A 56 -9.64 -11.85 -11.09
N TYR A 57 -8.50 -11.88 -10.41
CA TYR A 57 -7.35 -12.69 -10.84
C TYR A 57 -7.04 -13.91 -9.97
N GLY A 58 -7.64 -14.03 -8.79
CA GLY A 58 -7.47 -15.15 -7.86
C GLY A 58 -6.11 -15.22 -7.14
N ASP A 59 -5.18 -14.31 -7.46
CA ASP A 59 -3.89 -14.18 -6.80
C ASP A 59 -4.02 -13.49 -5.44
N LEU A 60 -2.97 -13.56 -4.64
CA LEU A 60 -2.97 -13.05 -3.28
C LEU A 60 -2.73 -11.53 -3.32
N LYS A 61 -3.70 -10.73 -2.85
CA LYS A 61 -3.59 -9.27 -2.70
C LYS A 61 -2.52 -8.96 -1.65
N ARG A 62 -1.27 -8.82 -2.08
CA ARG A 62 -0.14 -8.35 -1.26
C ARG A 62 0.56 -7.20 -1.97
N GLY A 63 1.03 -6.23 -1.18
CA GLY A 63 1.95 -5.20 -1.68
C GLY A 63 3.36 -5.76 -1.84
N LEU A 64 4.25 -4.95 -2.42
CA LEU A 64 5.68 -5.20 -2.44
C LEU A 64 6.32 -4.65 -1.16
N SER A 65 7.30 -5.35 -0.62
CA SER A 65 8.27 -4.74 0.30
C SER A 65 9.09 -3.65 -0.39
N ILE A 66 9.75 -2.78 0.38
CA ILE A 66 10.61 -1.72 -0.18
C ILE A 66 11.66 -2.32 -1.11
N ARG A 67 12.32 -3.41 -0.69
CA ARG A 67 13.31 -4.11 -1.52
C ARG A 67 12.70 -4.68 -2.80
N GLU A 68 11.55 -5.36 -2.71
CA GLU A 68 10.87 -5.88 -3.91
C GLU A 68 10.43 -4.75 -4.86
N LEU A 69 10.06 -3.58 -4.31
CA LEU A 69 9.72 -2.39 -5.09
C LEU A 69 10.94 -1.80 -5.80
N GLU A 70 12.07 -1.64 -5.10
CA GLU A 70 13.33 -1.17 -5.69
C GLU A 70 13.82 -2.10 -6.83
N GLU A 71 13.71 -3.41 -6.64
CA GLU A 71 14.02 -4.41 -7.67
C GLU A 71 13.10 -4.29 -8.90
N VAL A 72 11.81 -3.98 -8.71
CA VAL A 72 10.89 -3.74 -9.84
C VAL A 72 11.24 -2.44 -10.55
N LEU A 73 11.41 -1.33 -9.81
CA LEU A 73 11.67 -0.01 -10.39
C LEU A 73 13.00 0.04 -11.17
N SER A 74 14.03 -0.66 -10.68
CA SER A 74 15.33 -0.74 -11.37
C SER A 74 15.27 -1.58 -12.64
N ARG A 75 14.41 -2.60 -12.69
CA ARG A 75 14.32 -3.53 -13.83
C ARG A 75 13.30 -3.12 -14.89
N ASP A 76 12.08 -2.79 -14.45
CA ASP A 76 10.96 -2.43 -15.31
C ASP A 76 9.97 -1.56 -14.53
N PRO A 77 10.16 -0.23 -14.51
CA PRO A 77 9.30 0.68 -13.78
C PRO A 77 7.87 0.77 -14.37
N LEU A 78 7.67 0.31 -15.60
CA LEU A 78 6.36 0.27 -16.28
C LEU A 78 5.67 -1.10 -16.15
N ARG A 79 6.20 -1.98 -15.30
CA ARG A 79 5.70 -3.34 -15.17
C ARG A 79 4.24 -3.37 -14.73
N VAL A 80 3.40 -4.01 -15.54
CA VAL A 80 2.02 -4.34 -15.16
C VAL A 80 1.98 -5.70 -14.48
N PHE A 81 1.39 -5.77 -13.29
CA PHE A 81 1.23 -7.00 -12.52
C PHE A 81 -0.02 -7.78 -12.95
N ILE A 82 0.01 -8.34 -14.16
CA ILE A 82 -1.07 -9.20 -14.67
C ILE A 82 -0.76 -10.66 -14.30
N PRO A 83 -1.62 -11.35 -13.54
CA PRO A 83 -1.41 -12.76 -13.23
C PRO A 83 -1.46 -13.61 -14.49
N LYS A 84 -0.48 -14.52 -14.64
CA LYS A 84 -0.53 -15.54 -15.69
C LYS A 84 -1.70 -16.47 -15.34
N ARG A 85 -2.70 -16.60 -16.23
CA ARG A 85 -3.85 -17.50 -16.07
C ARG A 85 -3.39 -18.83 -15.47
N ARG A 86 -4.07 -19.31 -14.43
CA ARG A 86 -3.95 -20.71 -14.04
C ARG A 86 -4.35 -21.54 -15.27
N ARG A 87 -3.44 -22.41 -15.71
CA ARG A 87 -3.84 -23.57 -16.51
C ARG A 87 -4.46 -24.51 -15.48
N ASP A 88 -5.78 -24.54 -15.49
CA ASP A 88 -6.56 -25.57 -14.83
C ASP A 88 -6.33 -26.90 -15.58
#